data_AF-A0A2V7EH22-F1
#
_entry.id   AF-A0A2V7EH22-F1
#
_cell.length_a   1.000
_cell.length_b   1.000
_cell.length_c   1.000
_cell.angle_alpha   90.00
_cell.angle_beta   90.00
_cell.angle_gamma   90.00
#
_symmetry.space_group_name_H-M   'P 1'
#
loop_
_entity.id
_entity.type
_entity.pdbx_description
1 polymer ?
#
loop_
_entity_poly.entity_id
_entity_poly.type
_entity_poly.pdbx_seq_one_letter_code
_entity_poly.pdbx_strand_id
1 'polypeptide(L)'
;MSDGGSGSGSGSAQYTPGELQLIREEFTSGKTPMCPRCVVAMTRREIGGGSFGLGYARQRDWLICGKCRRSAIFDIHRGTRT
;
A
#
# COMPACT_ATOMS: atom_id res chain seq x y z
N MET A 1 18.15 25.02 -5.29
CA MET A 1 17.47 24.04 -6.18
C MET A 1 17.51 22.72 -5.43
N SER A 2 16.36 22.23 -4.98
CA SER A 2 16.29 21.16 -3.98
C SER A 2 16.64 19.80 -4.61
N ASP A 3 17.71 19.18 -4.10
CA ASP A 3 18.07 17.78 -4.34
C ASP A 3 16.92 16.85 -3.90
N GLY A 4 16.09 16.47 -4.87
CA GLY A 4 15.11 15.40 -4.73
C GLY A 4 15.83 14.06 -4.69
N GLY A 5 16.27 13.66 -3.49
CA GLY A 5 16.87 12.36 -3.21
C GLY A 5 15.98 11.21 -3.68
N SER A 6 16.21 10.78 -4.92
CA SER A 6 15.63 9.56 -5.48
C SER A 6 16.47 8.40 -4.98
N GLY A 7 16.07 7.85 -3.83
CA GLY A 7 16.65 6.64 -3.27
C GLY A 7 16.45 5.45 -4.19
N SER A 8 17.38 5.27 -5.14
CA SER A 8 17.53 4.06 -5.95
C SER A 8 18.12 2.96 -5.08
N GLY A 9 17.30 2.38 -4.20
CA GLY A 9 17.62 1.20 -3.41
C GLY A 9 17.37 -0.07 -4.22
N SER A 10 18.44 -0.61 -4.81
CA SER A 10 18.49 -1.95 -5.40
C SER A 10 17.98 -2.99 -4.38
N GLY A 11 16.85 -3.63 -4.67
CA GLY A 11 16.28 -4.69 -3.82
C GLY A 11 15.04 -4.31 -3.01
N SER A 12 14.30 -3.26 -3.41
CA SER A 12 13.08 -2.88 -2.72
C SER A 12 12.01 -3.99 -2.79
N ALA A 13 11.66 -4.54 -1.62
CA ALA A 13 10.48 -5.39 -1.40
C ALA A 13 9.15 -4.63 -1.63
N GLN A 14 9.24 -3.36 -2.02
CA GLN A 14 8.14 -2.49 -2.38
C GLN A 14 7.91 -2.51 -3.90
N TYR A 15 6.72 -2.16 -4.32
CA TYR A 15 6.39 -1.99 -5.74
C TYR A 15 6.92 -0.66 -6.26
N THR A 16 7.24 -0.60 -7.54
CA THR A 16 7.56 0.68 -8.20
C THR A 16 6.32 1.58 -8.24
N PRO A 17 6.48 2.91 -8.39
CA PRO A 17 5.33 3.83 -8.44
C PRO A 17 4.32 3.49 -9.55
N GLY A 18 4.79 3.05 -10.74
CA GLY A 18 3.90 2.60 -11.81
C GLY A 18 3.09 1.36 -11.45
N GLU A 19 3.73 0.39 -10.78
CA GLU A 19 3.05 -0.82 -10.29
C GLU A 19 2.05 -0.51 -9.17
N LEU A 20 2.38 0.42 -8.27
CA LEU A 20 1.47 0.87 -7.21
C LEU A 20 0.22 1.54 -7.80
N GLN A 21 0.36 2.27 -8.91
CA GLN A 21 -0.77 2.91 -9.57
C GLN A 21 -1.76 1.87 -10.12
N LEU A 22 -1.27 0.82 -10.80
CA LEU A 22 -2.10 -0.28 -11.29
C LEU A 22 -2.82 -1.01 -10.15
N ILE A 23 -2.10 -1.31 -9.06
CA ILE A 23 -2.67 -1.94 -7.87
C ILE A 23 -3.76 -1.05 -7.25
N ARG A 24 -3.51 0.26 -7.18
CA ARG A 24 -4.46 1.26 -6.64
C ARG A 24 -5.72 1.33 -7.49
N GLU A 25 -5.62 1.34 -8.82
CA GLU A 25 -6.77 1.41 -9.72
C GLU A 25 -7.72 0.24 -9.49
N GLU A 26 -7.20 -0.99 -9.49
CA GLU A 26 -7.97 -2.21 -9.20
C GLU A 26 -8.58 -2.17 -7.79
N PHE A 27 -7.79 -1.75 -6.80
CA PHE A 27 -8.23 -1.64 -5.41
C PHE A 27 -9.34 -0.60 -5.23
N THR A 28 -9.22 0.58 -5.85
CA THR A 28 -10.26 1.64 -5.82
C THR A 28 -11.50 1.27 -6.62
N SER A 29 -11.37 0.39 -7.62
CA SER A 29 -12.51 -0.17 -8.37
C SER A 29 -13.30 -1.22 -7.57
N GLY A 30 -12.88 -1.52 -6.32
CA GLY A 30 -13.52 -2.53 -5.47
C GLY A 30 -13.19 -3.97 -5.87
N LYS A 31 -12.23 -4.20 -6.78
CA LYS A 31 -11.78 -5.52 -7.19
C LYS A 31 -10.63 -6.01 -6.29
N THR A 32 -10.39 -7.32 -6.28
CA THR A 32 -9.23 -7.88 -5.60
C THR A 32 -7.96 -7.53 -6.38
N PRO A 33 -7.06 -6.70 -5.82
CA PRO A 33 -5.86 -6.28 -6.53
C PRO A 33 -4.95 -7.49 -6.81
N MET A 34 -4.51 -7.61 -8.05
CA MET A 34 -3.56 -8.64 -8.48
C MET A 34 -2.15 -8.07 -8.53
N CYS A 35 -1.16 -8.89 -8.19
CA CYS A 35 0.25 -8.50 -8.29
C CYS A 35 0.61 -8.29 -9.77
N PRO A 36 1.07 -7.10 -10.21
CA PRO A 36 1.39 -6.86 -11.62
C PRO A 36 2.58 -7.69 -12.13
N ARG A 37 3.42 -8.22 -11.24
CA ARG A 37 4.54 -9.10 -11.61
C ARG A 37 4.20 -10.58 -11.67
N CYS A 38 3.37 -11.04 -10.74
CA CYS A 38 3.09 -12.47 -10.57
C CYS A 38 1.69 -12.85 -11.07
N VAL A 39 0.84 -11.87 -11.33
CA VAL A 39 -0.56 -12.01 -11.75
C VAL A 39 -1.35 -12.94 -10.80
N VAL A 40 -1.07 -12.81 -9.50
CA VAL A 40 -1.78 -13.54 -8.42
C VAL A 40 -2.55 -12.58 -7.54
N ALA A 41 -3.67 -13.03 -7.00
CA ALA A 41 -4.45 -12.28 -6.03
C ALA A 41 -3.60 -11.92 -4.81
N MET A 42 -3.57 -10.64 -4.45
CA MET A 42 -2.86 -10.17 -3.26
C MET A 42 -3.74 -10.33 -2.02
N THR A 43 -3.12 -10.67 -0.89
CA THR A 43 -3.81 -10.72 0.39
C THR A 43 -3.94 -9.29 0.93
N ARG A 44 -5.18 -8.83 1.11
CA ARG A 44 -5.49 -7.58 1.79
C ARG A 44 -5.52 -7.82 3.30
N ARG A 45 -4.80 -6.96 4.04
CA ARG A 45 -4.78 -6.92 5.49
C ARG A 45 -5.00 -5.49 5.94
N GLU A 46 -6.07 -5.28 6.67
CA GLU A 46 -6.38 -3.98 7.24
C GLU A 46 -5.37 -3.71 8.38
N ILE A 47 -4.50 -2.71 8.20
CA ILE A 47 -3.63 -2.18 9.24
C ILE A 47 -4.27 -0.90 9.77
N GLY A 48 -4.99 -1.02 10.87
CA GLY A 48 -5.57 0.12 11.57
C GLY A 48 -6.40 -0.35 12.74
N GLY A 49 -6.12 0.17 13.93
CA GLY A 49 -6.81 -0.25 15.16
C GLY A 49 -5.90 -0.34 16.39
N GLY A 50 -4.89 0.52 16.50
CA GLY A 50 -4.21 0.71 17.78
C GLY A 50 -5.14 1.43 18.76
N SER A 51 -5.89 0.68 19.55
CA SER A 51 -6.64 1.17 20.71
C SER A 51 -5.67 1.72 21.76
N PHE A 52 -5.21 2.96 21.56
CA PHE A 52 -4.39 3.67 22.53
C PHE A 52 -4.99 5.02 22.92
N GLY A 53 -6.32 5.18 22.88
CA GLY A 53 -7.03 6.33 23.49
C GLY A 53 -6.69 7.73 22.91
N LEU A 54 -5.78 7.82 21.95
CA LEU A 54 -5.29 9.06 21.38
C LEU A 54 -5.85 9.21 19.97
N GLY A 55 -7.12 9.60 19.84
CA GLY A 55 -7.72 10.42 18.77
C GLY A 55 -7.37 10.30 17.28
N TYR A 56 -6.45 9.45 16.82
CA TYR A 56 -5.98 9.33 15.44
C TYR A 56 -6.05 7.86 14.99
N ALA A 57 -7.22 7.43 14.54
CA ALA A 57 -7.33 6.15 13.85
C ALA A 57 -6.86 6.34 12.39
N ARG A 58 -5.62 5.92 12.07
CA ARG A 58 -5.21 5.75 10.67
C ARG A 58 -5.62 4.36 10.21
N GLN A 59 -6.57 4.30 9.29
CA GLN A 59 -6.89 3.06 8.60
C GLN A 59 -6.06 2.95 7.31
N ARG A 60 -5.23 1.93 7.27
CA ARG A 60 -4.40 1.58 6.12
C ARG A 60 -4.77 0.18 5.67
N ASP A 61 -4.67 -0.06 4.39
CA ASP A 61 -4.72 -1.39 3.81
C ASP A 61 -3.33 -1.83 3.39
N TRP A 62 -2.94 -3.00 3.85
CA TRP A 62 -1.69 -3.66 3.50
C TRP A 62 -1.97 -4.81 2.55
N LEU A 63 -1.52 -4.66 1.31
CA LEU A 63 -1.60 -5.69 0.30
C LEU A 63 -0.27 -6.42 0.23
N ILE A 64 -0.29 -7.75 0.40
CA ILE A 64 0.91 -8.60 0.34
C ILE A 64 0.74 -9.65 -0.76
N CYS A 65 1.75 -9.80 -1.61
CA CYS A 65 1.79 -10.87 -2.60
C CYS A 65 2.44 -12.13 -2.01
N GLY A 66 1.74 -13.27 -2.03
CA GLY A 66 2.26 -14.54 -1.52
C GLY A 66 3.40 -15.15 -2.35
N LYS A 67 3.60 -14.72 -3.61
CA LYS A 67 4.67 -15.24 -4.49
C LYS A 67 5.97 -14.47 -4.34
N CYS A 68 5.95 -13.16 -4.63
CA CYS A 68 7.15 -12.33 -4.58
C CYS A 68 7.42 -11.74 -3.18
N ARG A 69 6.52 -11.95 -2.21
CA ARG A 69 6.57 -11.38 -0.85
C ARG A 69 6.66 -9.84 -0.83
N ARG A 70 6.36 -9.19 -1.96
CA ARG A 70 6.27 -7.73 -2.02
C ARG A 70 5.00 -7.26 -1.38
N SER A 71 5.07 -6.08 -0.78
CA SER A 71 3.92 -5.48 -0.16
C SER A 71 3.72 -4.02 -0.57
N ALA A 72 2.46 -3.61 -0.58
CA ALA A 72 2.01 -2.26 -0.84
C ALA A 72 1.09 -1.83 0.29
N ILE A 73 1.26 -0.60 0.80
CA ILE A 73 0.41 -0.05 1.85
C ILE A 73 -0.32 1.15 1.27
N PHE A 74 -1.65 1.16 1.42
CA PHE A 74 -2.53 2.22 0.95
C PHE A 74 -3.24 2.84 2.16
N ASP A 75 -3.06 4.14 2.40
CA ASP A 75 -3.88 4.87 3.36
C ASP A 75 -5.29 5.07 2.76
N ILE A 76 -6.32 4.45 3.34
CA ILE A 76 -7.71 4.48 2.83
C ILE A 76 -8.46 5.69 3.41
N HIS A 77 -8.25 5.96 4.69
CA HIS A 77 -8.90 7.05 5.40
C HIS A 77 -7.84 7.90 6.09
N ARG A 78 -7.67 9.14 5.59
CA ARG A 78 -7.17 10.24 6.39
C ARG A 78 -8.36 10.88 7.07
N GLY A 79 -8.79 10.34 8.22
CA GLY A 79 -9.68 11.07 9.10
C GLY A 79 -8.96 12.33 9.58
N THR A 80 -9.25 13.48 8.97
CA THR A 80 -9.00 14.77 9.61
C THR A 80 -10.03 14.91 10.70
N ARG A 81 -9.59 14.85 11.96
CA ARG A 81 -10.39 15.23 13.11
C ARG A 81 -10.66 16.74 12.98
N THR A 82 -11.88 17.12 12.58
CA THR A 82 -12.47 18.41 12.98
C THR A 82 -12.92 18.31 14.43
#